data_AF-A0A5K1EWN2-F1
#
_entry.id   AF-A0A5K1EWN2-F1
#
_cell.length_a   1.000
_cell.length_b   1.000
_cell.length_c   1.000
_cell.angle_alpha   90.00
_cell.angle_beta   90.00
_cell.angle_gamma   90.00
#
_symmetry.space_group_name_H-M   'P 1'
#
loop_
_entity.id
_entity.type
_entity.pdbx_description
1 polymer ?
#
loop_
_entity_poly.entity_id
_entity_poly.type
_entity_poly.pdbx_seq_one_letter_code
_entity_poly.pdbx_strand_id
1 'polypeptide(L)'
;PSGTDRVPNLGDWQQREIHVSGVSWEVNSTDIAIAGLGWYSLGLKGGATIALWTYNGVEVTIREPLVLDRSPFLERPGFLLPKAVSDAIGKETSIGGKNKRLNEDGGTQPLVEANST
;
A
#
# COMPACT_ATOMS: atom_id res chain seq x y z
N PRO A 1 -12.91 -9.37 -18.77
CA PRO A 1 -14.07 -8.60 -19.31
C PRO A 1 -15.08 -9.55 -19.99
N SER A 2 -16.31 -9.62 -19.47
CA SER A 2 -17.40 -10.33 -20.15
C SER A 2 -17.83 -9.52 -21.37
N GLY A 3 -17.85 -10.15 -22.55
CA GLY A 3 -18.53 -9.57 -23.71
C GLY A 3 -20.01 -9.36 -23.39
N THR A 4 -20.63 -8.34 -24.00
CA THR A 4 -22.04 -7.96 -23.80
C THR A 4 -23.00 -9.16 -23.88
N ASP A 5 -22.67 -10.14 -24.70
CA ASP A 5 -23.50 -11.33 -24.94
C ASP A 5 -23.57 -12.29 -23.74
N ARG A 6 -22.65 -12.16 -22.77
CA ARG A 6 -22.59 -13.04 -21.59
C ARG A 6 -23.28 -12.44 -20.36
N VAL A 7 -23.57 -11.14 -20.36
CA VAL A 7 -24.22 -10.42 -19.25
C VAL A 7 -25.56 -11.05 -18.85
N PRO A 8 -26.44 -11.47 -19.77
CA PRO A 8 -27.72 -12.09 -19.40
C PRO A 8 -27.59 -13.44 -18.68
N ASN A 9 -26.45 -14.14 -18.83
CA ASN A 9 -26.23 -15.47 -18.29
C ASN A 9 -25.51 -15.46 -16.93
N LEU A 10 -25.12 -14.29 -16.42
CA LEU A 10 -24.35 -14.14 -15.19
C LEU A 10 -25.23 -14.20 -13.92
N GLY A 11 -26.56 -14.14 -14.06
CA GLY A 11 -27.49 -14.15 -12.93
C GLY A 11 -27.63 -12.78 -12.26
N ASP A 12 -28.26 -12.77 -11.09
CA ASP A 12 -28.55 -11.52 -10.37
C ASP A 12 -27.30 -10.93 -9.74
N TRP A 13 -27.13 -9.61 -9.88
CA TRP A 13 -26.09 -8.85 -9.21
C TRP A 13 -26.55 -8.50 -7.79
N GLN A 14 -25.90 -9.06 -6.78
CA GLN A 14 -26.33 -8.97 -5.39
C GLN A 14 -25.23 -8.46 -4.47
N GLN A 15 -25.66 -7.70 -3.45
CA GLN A 15 -24.80 -7.26 -2.36
C GLN A 15 -24.60 -8.38 -1.35
N ARG A 16 -23.36 -8.54 -0.88
CA ARG A 16 -22.99 -9.33 0.29
C ARG A 16 -22.29 -8.44 1.29
N GLU A 17 -22.70 -8.57 2.55
CA GLU A 17 -22.10 -7.84 3.65
C GLU A 17 -21.07 -8.70 4.35
N ILE A 18 -19.86 -8.17 4.52
CA ILE A 18 -18.71 -8.89 5.06
C ILE A 18 -18.17 -8.09 6.23
N HIS A 19 -18.17 -8.72 7.41
CA HIS A 19 -17.59 -8.14 8.62
C HIS A 19 -16.15 -8.59 8.75
N VAL A 20 -15.23 -7.63 8.84
CA VAL A 20 -13.80 -7.89 8.99
C VAL A 20 -13.26 -7.12 10.18
N SER A 21 -12.18 -7.61 10.78
CA SER A 21 -11.48 -6.91 11.84
C SER A 21 -9.97 -7.09 11.72
N GLY A 22 -9.24 -6.20 12.35
CA GLY A 22 -7.79 -6.24 12.37
C GLY A 22 -7.19 -5.41 13.49
N VAL A 23 -5.87 -5.49 13.64
CA VAL A 23 -5.12 -4.87 14.75
C VAL A 23 -4.11 -3.83 14.28
N SER A 24 -3.84 -3.75 12.98
CA SER A 24 -2.75 -2.95 12.41
C SER A 24 -3.07 -2.49 10.99
N TRP A 25 -2.64 -1.27 10.66
CA TRP A 25 -2.63 -0.75 9.29
C TRP A 25 -1.38 -1.16 8.51
N GLU A 26 -0.39 -1.73 9.20
CA GLU A 26 0.91 -2.09 8.64
C GLU A 26 0.95 -3.54 8.14
N VAL A 27 0.10 -4.41 8.71
CA VAL A 27 0.05 -5.84 8.45
C VAL A 27 -1.35 -6.21 8.00
N ASN A 28 -1.45 -7.01 6.94
CA ASN A 28 -2.72 -7.51 6.47
C ASN A 28 -3.38 -8.41 7.53
N SER A 29 -4.66 -8.22 7.72
CA SER A 29 -5.46 -8.92 8.74
C SER A 29 -6.36 -10.00 8.14
N THR A 30 -6.84 -9.81 6.90
CA THR A 30 -7.74 -10.77 6.25
C THR A 30 -7.63 -10.69 4.74
N ASP A 31 -7.82 -11.84 4.08
CA ASP A 31 -8.04 -11.92 2.64
C ASP A 31 -9.52 -12.11 2.35
N ILE A 32 -10.01 -11.39 1.35
CA ILE A 32 -11.31 -11.66 0.72
C ILE A 32 -11.02 -12.24 -0.67
N ALA A 33 -11.36 -13.53 -0.84
CA ALA A 33 -11.21 -14.26 -2.09
C ALA A 33 -12.54 -14.34 -2.83
N ILE A 34 -12.51 -14.10 -4.14
CA ILE A 34 -13.65 -14.17 -5.04
C ILE A 34 -13.32 -15.20 -6.12
N ALA A 35 -14.12 -16.28 -6.16
CA ALA A 35 -13.86 -17.41 -7.05
C ALA A 35 -13.75 -16.97 -8.52
N GLY A 36 -12.66 -17.37 -9.17
CA GLY A 36 -12.38 -17.08 -10.58
C GLY A 36 -11.85 -15.66 -10.88
N LEU A 37 -11.79 -14.75 -9.90
CA LEU A 37 -11.23 -13.40 -10.07
C LEU A 37 -9.91 -13.19 -9.33
N GLY A 38 -9.77 -13.80 -8.15
CA GLY A 38 -8.58 -13.65 -7.31
C GLY A 38 -8.96 -13.25 -5.89
N TRP A 39 -8.08 -12.50 -5.23
CA TRP A 39 -8.25 -12.07 -3.85
C TRP A 39 -7.61 -10.71 -3.61
N TYR A 40 -8.05 -10.03 -2.56
CA TYR A 40 -7.39 -8.84 -2.02
C TYR A 40 -7.23 -8.97 -0.51
N SER A 41 -6.08 -8.51 0.01
CA SER A 41 -5.83 -8.43 1.46
C SER A 41 -6.25 -7.06 2.00
N LEU A 42 -6.67 -7.04 3.26
CA LEU A 42 -6.99 -5.83 3.99
C LEU A 42 -6.12 -5.72 5.24
N GLY A 43 -5.34 -4.66 5.35
CA GLY A 43 -4.78 -4.18 6.61
C GLY A 43 -5.75 -3.18 7.25
N LEU A 44 -6.22 -3.46 8.46
CA LEU A 44 -7.08 -2.56 9.21
C LEU A 44 -6.84 -2.64 10.71
N LYS A 45 -7.19 -1.58 11.44
CA LYS A 45 -7.20 -1.55 12.91
C LYS A 45 -8.61 -1.25 13.41
N GLY A 46 -9.22 -2.22 14.08
CA GLY A 46 -10.62 -2.19 14.51
C GLY A 46 -11.51 -3.09 13.65
N GLY A 47 -12.82 -2.91 13.75
CA GLY A 47 -13.82 -3.61 12.92
C GLY A 47 -14.31 -2.76 11.76
N ALA A 48 -14.64 -3.39 10.64
CA ALA A 48 -15.24 -2.76 9.48
C ALA A 48 -16.28 -3.68 8.82
N THR A 49 -17.27 -3.05 8.18
CA THR A 49 -18.29 -3.72 7.38
C THR A 49 -18.10 -3.34 5.92
N ILE A 50 -17.98 -4.35 5.05
CA ILE A 50 -17.72 -4.18 3.62
C ILE A 50 -18.92 -4.71 2.85
N ALA A 51 -19.42 -3.89 1.93
CA ALA A 51 -20.41 -4.31 0.94
C ALA A 51 -19.68 -4.76 -0.34
N LEU A 52 -19.67 -6.07 -0.59
CA LEU A 52 -19.16 -6.65 -1.84
C LEU A 52 -20.33 -7.00 -2.75
N TRP A 53 -20.32 -6.47 -3.97
CA TRP A 53 -21.29 -6.85 -4.98
C TRP A 53 -20.71 -7.95 -5.88
N THR A 54 -21.49 -9.00 -6.10
CA THR A 54 -21.12 -10.11 -6.99
C THR A 54 -22.36 -10.77 -7.58
N TYR A 55 -22.18 -11.53 -8.64
CA TYR A 55 -23.24 -12.34 -9.21
C TYR A 55 -23.61 -13.52 -8.30
N ASN A 56 -24.89 -13.90 -8.32
CA ASN A 56 -25.36 -15.09 -7.64
C ASN A 56 -24.60 -16.34 -8.12
N GLY A 57 -24.26 -17.25 -7.20
CA GLY A 57 -23.44 -18.43 -7.47
C GLY A 57 -21.93 -18.20 -7.44
N VAL A 58 -21.44 -16.95 -7.44
CA VAL A 58 -20.02 -16.68 -7.20
C VAL A 58 -19.71 -16.88 -5.72
N GLU A 59 -18.75 -17.76 -5.44
CA GLU A 59 -18.27 -18.00 -4.08
C GLU A 59 -17.35 -16.87 -3.62
N VAL A 60 -17.55 -16.45 -2.38
CA VAL A 60 -16.74 -15.45 -1.68
C VAL A 60 -16.31 -16.05 -0.35
N THR A 61 -15.00 -16.03 -0.09
CA THR A 61 -14.41 -16.66 1.10
C THR A 61 -13.55 -15.67 1.84
N ILE A 62 -13.66 -15.66 3.17
CA ILE A 62 -12.76 -14.93 4.07
C ILE A 62 -11.72 -15.91 4.57
N ARG A 63 -10.44 -15.55 4.51
CA ARG A 63 -9.35 -16.42 4.95
C ARG A 63 -8.20 -15.61 5.55
N GLU A 64 -7.24 -16.32 6.13
CA GLU A 64 -5.98 -15.73 6.58
C GLU A 64 -5.20 -15.13 5.39
N PRO A 65 -4.55 -13.97 5.60
CA PRO A 65 -3.88 -13.27 4.52
C PRO A 65 -2.68 -14.05 4.00
N LEU A 66 -2.63 -14.27 2.67
CA LEU A 66 -1.49 -14.97 2.04
C LEU A 66 -0.24 -14.09 1.94
N VAL A 67 -0.40 -12.78 2.03
CA VAL A 67 0.70 -11.81 2.07
C VAL A 67 0.55 -11.01 3.34
N LEU A 68 1.50 -11.17 4.27
CA LEU A 68 1.45 -10.54 5.60
C LEU A 68 1.80 -9.06 5.55
N ASP A 69 2.86 -8.72 4.82
CA ASP A 69 3.41 -7.36 4.82
C ASP A 69 2.93 -6.57 3.61
N ARG A 70 2.53 -5.32 3.85
CA ARG A 70 2.32 -4.37 2.76
C ARG A 70 3.66 -4.02 2.10
N SER A 71 3.67 -3.88 0.78
CA SER A 71 4.90 -3.49 0.07
C SER A 71 5.23 -2.03 0.38
N PRO A 72 6.42 -1.72 0.98
CA PRO A 72 6.83 -0.35 1.29
C PRO A 72 6.89 0.57 0.05
N PHE A 73 6.92 -0.01 -1.15
CA PHE A 73 6.87 0.71 -2.41
C PHE A 73 5.53 1.43 -2.65
N LEU A 74 4.42 0.88 -2.14
CA LEU A 74 3.07 1.44 -2.31
C LEU A 74 2.82 2.67 -1.43
N GLU A 75 3.70 2.94 -0.47
CA GLU A 75 3.59 4.05 0.49
C GLU A 75 4.46 5.26 0.14
N ARG A 76 5.24 5.18 -0.95
CA ARG A 76 6.10 6.30 -1.34
C ARG A 76 5.24 7.56 -1.51
N PRO A 77 5.60 8.69 -0.86
CA PRO A 77 4.88 9.94 -1.04
C PRO A 77 4.71 10.24 -2.54
N GLY A 78 3.46 10.37 -2.99
CA GLY A 78 3.13 10.55 -4.40
C GLY A 78 2.70 9.30 -5.17
N PHE A 79 2.73 8.09 -4.59
CA PHE A 79 2.29 6.87 -5.28
C PHE A 79 0.80 6.92 -5.68
N LEU A 80 -0.05 7.49 -4.81
CA LEU A 80 -1.47 7.69 -5.08
C LEU A 80 -1.80 9.02 -5.77
N LEU A 81 -0.78 9.85 -6.04
CA LEU A 81 -0.99 11.14 -6.67
C LEU A 81 -0.79 11.02 -8.19
N PRO A 82 -1.50 11.83 -8.99
CA PRO A 82 -1.21 11.93 -10.42
C PRO A 82 0.30 12.15 -10.65
N LYS A 83 0.85 11.51 -11.67
CA LYS A 83 2.30 11.43 -11.93
C LYS A 83 3.02 12.78 -11.81
N ALA A 84 2.41 13.86 -12.28
CA ALA A 84 2.96 15.21 -12.20
C ALA A 84 3.19 15.71 -10.76
N VAL A 85 2.32 15.32 -9.83
CA VAL A 85 2.43 15.68 -8.40
C VAL A 85 3.43 14.76 -7.70
N SER A 86 3.44 13.48 -8.07
CA SER A 86 4.43 12.50 -7.60
C SER A 86 5.87 12.93 -7.93
N ASP A 87 6.11 13.35 -9.18
CA ASP A 87 7.43 13.78 -9.66
C ASP A 87 7.91 15.07 -8.97
N ALA A 88 6.99 15.99 -8.66
CA ALA A 88 7.32 17.22 -7.93
C ALA A 88 7.77 16.93 -6.49
N ILE A 89 7.03 16.08 -5.77
CA ILE A 89 7.36 15.69 -4.38
C ILE A 89 8.65 14.86 -4.33
N GLY A 90 8.85 13.97 -5.30
CA GLY A 90 10.08 13.18 -5.43
C GLY A 90 11.33 14.06 -5.65
N LYS A 91 11.22 15.14 -6.42
CA LYS A 91 12.32 16.09 -6.63
C LYS A 91 12.63 16.90 -5.37
N GLU A 92 11.62 17.45 -4.70
CA GLU A 92 11.75 18.23 -3.46
C GLU A 92 12.52 17.46 -2.36
N THR A 93 12.14 16.19 -2.15
CA THR A 93 12.77 15.33 -1.14
C THR A 93 14.22 14.95 -1.48
N SER A 94 14.56 14.81 -2.76
CA SER A 94 15.94 14.55 -3.21
C SER A 94 16.87 15.76 -3.03
N ILE A 95 16.33 16.98 -3.13
CA ILE A 95 17.08 18.23 -2.93
C ILE A 95 17.32 18.47 -1.44
N GLY A 96 16.30 18.25 -0.60
CA GLY A 96 16.45 18.32 0.87
C GLY A 96 17.44 17.30 1.45
N GLY A 97 17.46 16.08 0.90
CA GLY A 97 18.39 15.02 1.32
C GLY A 97 19.86 15.28 0.98
N LYS A 98 20.14 16.04 -0.08
CA LYS A 98 21.50 16.46 -0.45
C LYS A 98 22.04 17.57 0.47
N ASN A 99 21.19 18.53 0.84
CA ASN A 99 21.59 19.63 1.72
C ASN A 99 21.90 19.19 3.16
N LYS A 100 21.26 18.11 3.65
CA LYS A 100 21.56 17.58 4.99
C LYS A 100 22.94 16.91 5.06
N ARG A 101 23.36 16.18 4.01
CA ARG A 101 24.67 15.51 3.95
C ARG A 101 25.86 16.47 3.79
N LEU A 102 25.64 17.64 3.18
CA LEU A 102 26.69 18.65 3.02
C LEU A 102 27.01 19.43 4.31
N ASN A 103 26.11 19.43 5.29
CA ASN A 103 26.30 20.18 6.55
C ASN A 103 26.95 19.33 7.67
N GLU A 104 27.08 18.01 7.51
CA GLU A 104 27.69 17.12 8.50
C GLU A 104 29.22 16.92 8.29
N ASP A 105 29.76 17.22 7.09
CA ASP A 105 31.18 17.08 6.75
C ASP A 105 32.02 18.36 6.98
N GLY A 106 31.45 19.43 7.53
CA GLY A 106 32.10 20.75 7.67
C GLY A 106 32.89 20.98 8.97
N GLY A 107 33.05 19.96 9.83
CA GLY A 107 33.42 20.16 11.24
C GLY A 107 34.63 19.38 11.73
N THR A 108 35.80 19.43 11.07
CA THR A 108 37.09 19.16 11.74
C THR A 108 38.21 19.89 11.00
N GLN A 109 38.69 21.00 11.57
CA GLN A 109 39.97 21.59 11.16
C GLN A 109 41.12 20.93 11.94
N PRO A 110 42.27 20.66 11.30
CA PRO A 110 43.41 19.98 11.94
C PRO A 110 44.26 20.97 12.74
N LEU A 111 44.54 20.66 14.01
CA LEU A 111 45.60 21.33 14.78
C LEU A 111 46.93 20.63 14.49
N VAL A 112 47.79 21.34 13.76
CA VAL A 112 49.15 20.95 13.39
C VAL A 112 50.08 21.04 14.61
N GLU A 113 51.06 20.13 14.65
CA GLU A 113 52.07 19.92 15.69
C GLU A 113 52.91 21.17 16.04
N ALA A 114 53.38 21.20 17.28
CA ALA A 114 54.65 21.84 17.63
C ALA A 114 55.41 20.96 18.65
N ASN A 115 56.45 20.27 18.17
CA ASN A 115 57.54 19.75 18.99
C ASN A 115 58.45 20.90 19.42
N SER A 116 59.01 20.88 20.63
CA SER A 116 60.47 21.01 20.90
C SER A 116 60.81 21.10 22.41
N THR A 117 61.68 20.16 22.82
CA THR A 117 62.66 20.16 23.94
C THR A 117 62.16 20.04 25.39
#